data_AF-A0A380K1A3-F1
#
_entry.id   AF-A0A380K1A3-F1
#
_cell.length_a   1.000
_cell.length_b   1.000
_cell.length_c   1.000
_cell.angle_alpha   90.00
_cell.angle_beta   90.00
_cell.angle_gamma   90.00
#
_symmetry.space_group_name_H-M   'P 1'
#
loop_
_entity.id
_entity.type
_entity.pdbx_description
1 polymer ?
#
loop_
_entity_poly.entity_id
_entity_poly.type
_entity_poly.pdbx_seq_one_letter_code
_entity_poly.pdbx_strand_id
1 'polypeptide(L)'
;MWLFFDNEAGIKYKKAEIQRFLAGSASILTLQYNSKDIDTIRTGCKLAFRYKARDYWLNIMKFEKQGFKVEITACSLHLEMNNEERGAHKPDKAMSFAEYLAYYDPEHSVTLGINQVSDKKIKLEWTSTDTILARLFSIATALTQSLNLLQN
;
A
#
# COMPACT_ATOMS: atom_id res chain seq x y z
N MET A 1 -6.73 17.39 -10.49
CA MET A 1 -6.04 16.10 -10.76
C MET A 1 -7.10 15.02 -10.78
N TRP A 2 -7.11 14.17 -11.80
CA TRP A 2 -8.21 13.24 -12.11
C TRP A 2 -7.75 11.80 -11.93
N LEU A 3 -8.67 10.94 -11.51
CA LEU A 3 -8.44 9.55 -11.17
C LEU A 3 -9.50 8.72 -11.88
N PHE A 4 -9.09 7.68 -12.59
CA PHE A 4 -9.97 6.88 -13.44
C PHE A 4 -10.03 5.44 -12.93
N PHE A 5 -11.24 4.93 -12.74
CA PHE A 5 -11.47 3.50 -12.50
C PHE A 5 -11.88 2.88 -13.84
N ASP A 6 -11.09 1.88 -14.26
CA ASP A 6 -11.35 1.04 -15.44
C ASP A 6 -11.72 1.79 -16.74
N ASN A 7 -11.20 3.01 -16.92
CA ASN A 7 -11.49 3.87 -18.06
C ASN A 7 -12.97 4.31 -18.22
N GLU A 8 -13.87 4.01 -17.28
CA GLU A 8 -15.30 4.32 -17.36
C GLU A 8 -15.72 5.58 -16.58
N ALA A 9 -15.09 5.88 -15.43
CA ALA A 9 -15.50 7.01 -14.59
C ALA A 9 -14.35 7.70 -13.84
N GLY A 10 -14.47 9.02 -13.68
CA GLY A 10 -13.50 9.88 -12.98
C GLY A 10 -13.97 10.35 -11.61
N ILE A 11 -13.14 10.24 -10.56
CA ILE A 11 -13.49 10.71 -9.20
C ILE A 11 -12.67 11.95 -8.79
N LYS A 12 -13.37 12.96 -8.25
CA LYS A 12 -12.75 14.08 -7.53
C LYS A 12 -12.46 13.67 -6.09
N TYR A 13 -11.21 13.81 -5.67
CA TYR A 13 -10.78 13.48 -4.30
C TYR A 13 -10.41 14.74 -3.50
N LYS A 14 -10.46 14.63 -2.17
CA LYS A 14 -10.10 15.73 -1.24
C LYS A 14 -8.63 15.69 -0.87
N LYS A 15 -8.11 14.49 -0.60
CA LYS A 15 -6.70 14.25 -0.30
C LYS A 15 -6.25 13.00 -1.03
N ALA A 16 -5.09 13.09 -1.69
CA ALA A 16 -4.36 11.95 -2.22
C ALA A 16 -2.95 11.99 -1.65
N GLU A 17 -2.50 10.88 -1.11
CA GLU A 17 -1.13 10.70 -0.65
C GLU A 17 -0.54 9.50 -1.37
N ILE A 18 0.45 9.75 -2.23
CA ILE A 18 1.18 8.70 -2.93
C ILE A 18 2.56 8.55 -2.32
N GLN A 19 2.82 7.38 -1.77
CA GLN A 19 4.13 6.99 -1.28
C GLN A 19 4.78 6.10 -2.34
N ARG A 20 5.94 6.54 -2.80
CA ARG A 20 6.73 5.80 -3.78
C ARG A 20 7.86 5.11 -3.07
N PHE A 21 7.92 3.81 -3.29
CA PHE A 21 9.04 2.97 -2.93
C PHE A 21 9.75 2.62 -4.25
N LEU A 22 11.07 2.43 -4.19
CA LEU A 22 11.82 1.93 -5.35
C LEU A 22 11.71 2.71 -6.62
N ALA A 23 12.31 3.89 -6.69
CA ALA A 23 12.48 4.59 -7.97
C ALA A 23 11.19 4.70 -8.84
N GLY A 24 9.99 4.49 -8.26
CA GLY A 24 8.70 4.41 -8.96
C GLY A 24 8.10 3.00 -9.22
N SER A 25 8.79 1.88 -8.97
CA SER A 25 8.32 0.52 -9.29
C SER A 25 7.23 -0.01 -8.35
N ALA A 26 7.27 0.39 -7.09
CA ALA A 26 6.26 0.06 -6.09
C ALA A 26 5.62 1.35 -5.55
N SER A 27 4.35 1.57 -5.87
CA SER A 27 3.61 2.74 -5.44
C SER A 27 2.44 2.32 -4.58
N ILE A 28 2.31 2.96 -3.43
CA ILE A 28 1.15 2.88 -2.56
C ILE A 28 0.43 4.21 -2.64
N LEU A 29 -0.87 4.16 -2.90
CA LEU A 29 -1.74 5.33 -2.96
C LEU A 29 -2.83 5.20 -1.90
N THR A 30 -2.88 6.15 -0.97
CA THR A 30 -4.02 6.34 -0.07
C THR A 30 -4.85 7.53 -0.52
N LEU A 31 -6.15 7.31 -0.69
CA LEU A 31 -7.10 8.30 -1.18
C LEU A 31 -8.22 8.49 -0.19
N GLN A 32 -8.58 9.74 0.07
CA GLN A 32 -9.77 10.09 0.82
C GLN A 32 -10.69 10.99 -0.01
N TYR A 33 -11.95 10.59 -0.11
CA TYR A 33 -12.99 11.33 -0.80
C TYR A 33 -14.35 11.11 -0.14
N ASN A 34 -15.33 11.94 -0.52
CA ASN A 34 -16.70 11.74 -0.07
C ASN A 34 -17.52 11.11 -1.20
N SER A 35 -18.26 10.05 -0.91
CA SER A 35 -19.16 9.41 -1.87
C SER A 35 -20.48 9.03 -1.22
N LYS A 36 -21.59 9.27 -1.95
CA LYS A 36 -22.90 8.74 -1.60
C LYS A 36 -23.02 7.27 -2.02
N ASP A 37 -22.47 6.93 -3.19
CA ASP A 37 -22.55 5.59 -3.77
C ASP A 37 -21.42 4.68 -3.24
N ILE A 38 -21.66 3.38 -3.14
CA ILE A 38 -20.69 2.37 -2.68
C ILE A 38 -20.45 1.27 -3.74
N ASP A 39 -21.30 1.19 -4.75
CA ASP A 39 -21.57 -0.09 -5.42
C ASP A 39 -20.53 -0.48 -6.46
N THR A 40 -19.68 0.45 -6.89
CA THR A 40 -18.77 0.26 -8.04
C THR A 40 -17.30 0.11 -7.68
N ILE A 41 -16.90 0.41 -6.43
CA ILE A 41 -15.50 0.45 -6.03
C ILE A 41 -15.29 -0.46 -4.82
N ARG A 42 -14.39 -1.43 -4.97
CA ARG A 42 -14.11 -2.46 -3.96
C ARG A 42 -12.66 -2.93 -4.05
N THR A 43 -12.22 -3.67 -3.04
CA THR A 43 -10.97 -4.42 -3.11
C THR A 43 -10.93 -5.28 -4.38
N GLY A 44 -9.76 -5.27 -5.05
CA GLY A 44 -9.54 -5.95 -6.33
C GLY A 44 -9.78 -5.08 -7.57
N CYS A 45 -10.48 -3.95 -7.46
CA CYS A 45 -10.66 -3.02 -8.59
C CYS A 45 -9.33 -2.44 -9.07
N LYS A 46 -9.22 -2.22 -10.38
CA LYS A 46 -8.08 -1.53 -11.00
C LYS A 46 -8.24 -0.02 -10.86
N LEU A 47 -7.13 0.66 -10.61
CA LEU A 47 -7.08 2.08 -10.37
C LEU A 47 -5.99 2.72 -11.22
N ALA A 48 -6.39 3.60 -12.15
CA ALA A 48 -5.50 4.46 -12.88
C ALA A 48 -5.40 5.82 -12.18
N PHE A 49 -4.16 6.22 -11.86
CA PHE A 49 -3.90 7.50 -11.21
C PHE A 49 -2.81 8.27 -11.96
N ARG A 50 -3.03 9.56 -12.22
CA ARG A 50 -2.04 10.44 -12.82
C ARG A 50 -1.55 11.48 -11.82
N TYR A 51 -0.25 11.53 -11.58
CA TYR A 51 0.40 12.50 -10.69
C TYR A 51 1.69 13.04 -11.31
N LYS A 52 1.81 14.38 -11.38
CA LYS A 52 2.98 15.08 -11.97
C LYS A 52 3.41 14.50 -13.33
N ALA A 53 2.44 14.35 -14.26
CA ALA A 53 2.64 13.81 -15.60
C ALA A 53 3.15 12.34 -15.66
N ARG A 54 2.99 11.57 -14.57
CA ARG A 54 3.23 10.12 -14.55
C ARG A 54 1.92 9.38 -14.30
N ASP A 55 1.78 8.26 -15.00
CA ASP A 55 0.66 7.33 -14.87
C ASP A 55 1.02 6.17 -13.96
N TYR A 56 0.09 5.81 -13.10
CA TYR A 56 0.18 4.71 -12.15
C TYR A 56 -0.99 3.76 -12.39
N TRP A 57 -0.67 2.49 -12.54
CA TRP A 57 -1.65 1.42 -12.60
C TRP A 57 -1.60 0.63 -11.29
N LEU A 58 -2.69 0.64 -10.55
CA LEU A 58 -2.76 0.18 -9.17
C LEU A 58 -3.91 -0.81 -8.98
N ASN A 59 -3.79 -1.69 -8.00
CA ASN A 59 -4.85 -2.56 -7.50
C ASN A 59 -5.37 -2.01 -6.17
N ILE A 60 -6.68 -1.84 -6.01
CA ILE A 60 -7.26 -1.48 -4.71
C ILE A 60 -7.10 -2.66 -3.76
N MET A 61 -6.37 -2.43 -2.67
CA MET A 61 -6.11 -3.43 -1.64
C MET A 61 -7.03 -3.29 -0.45
N LYS A 62 -7.45 -2.07 -0.15
CA LYS A 62 -8.35 -1.76 0.96
C LYS A 62 -9.36 -0.71 0.52
N PHE A 63 -10.61 -0.94 0.87
CA PHE A 63 -11.71 -0.01 0.71
C PHE A 63 -12.47 0.08 2.02
N GLU A 64 -12.58 1.28 2.58
CA GLU A 64 -13.35 1.55 3.80
C GLU A 64 -14.29 2.73 3.58
N LYS A 65 -15.55 2.59 3.99
CA LYS A 65 -16.54 3.67 3.95
C LYS A 65 -17.20 3.84 5.31
N GLN A 66 -17.14 5.05 5.85
CA GLN A 66 -17.82 5.46 7.07
C GLN A 66 -18.72 6.65 6.77
N GLY A 67 -20.04 6.39 6.70
CA GLY A 67 -21.02 7.36 6.20
C GLY A 67 -20.67 7.76 4.76
N PHE A 68 -20.39 9.04 4.54
CA PHE A 68 -19.96 9.53 3.23
C PHE A 68 -18.46 9.49 3.03
N LYS A 69 -17.65 9.31 4.07
CA LYS A 69 -16.19 9.34 3.97
C LYS A 69 -15.70 7.99 3.46
N VAL A 70 -14.96 8.00 2.37
CA VAL A 70 -14.33 6.82 1.78
C VAL A 70 -12.81 6.94 1.89
N GLU A 71 -12.16 5.86 2.28
CA GLU A 71 -10.72 5.69 2.26
C GLU A 71 -10.34 4.48 1.41
N ILE A 72 -9.43 4.69 0.45
CA ILE A 72 -8.93 3.65 -0.44
C ILE A 72 -7.42 3.55 -0.27
N THR A 73 -6.91 2.33 -0.22
CA THR A 73 -5.48 2.02 -0.34
C THR A 73 -5.25 1.16 -1.57
N ALA A 74 -4.34 1.55 -2.46
CA ALA A 74 -4.05 0.84 -3.70
C ALA A 74 -2.55 0.70 -3.97
N CYS A 75 -2.13 -0.40 -4.62
CA CYS A 75 -0.73 -0.78 -4.82
C CYS A 75 -0.40 -1.16 -6.29
N SER A 76 0.81 -0.81 -6.78
CA SER A 76 1.28 -1.18 -8.14
C SER A 76 1.87 -2.60 -8.27
N LEU A 77 1.76 -3.43 -7.23
CA LEU A 77 2.43 -4.74 -7.16
C LEU A 77 1.70 -5.83 -7.98
N HIS A 78 2.48 -6.82 -8.44
CA HIS A 78 2.03 -7.94 -9.28
C HIS A 78 0.97 -8.82 -8.60
N LEU A 79 0.07 -9.40 -9.41
CA LEU A 79 -1.10 -10.17 -8.94
C LEU A 79 -0.76 -11.37 -8.05
N GLU A 80 0.44 -11.94 -8.16
CA GLU A 80 0.83 -13.20 -7.52
C GLU A 80 1.01 -13.06 -5.99
N MET A 81 1.55 -11.94 -5.50
CA MET A 81 1.66 -11.69 -4.04
C MET A 81 0.34 -11.32 -3.35
N ASN A 82 -0.73 -11.03 -4.11
CA ASN A 82 -2.04 -10.73 -3.54
C ASN A 82 -2.73 -11.99 -2.98
N ASN A 83 -2.43 -13.15 -3.55
CA ASN A 83 -3.09 -14.41 -3.19
C ASN A 83 -2.21 -15.30 -2.31
N GLU A 84 -0.92 -14.99 -2.17
CA GLU A 84 -0.03 -15.77 -1.33
C GLU A 84 -0.16 -15.35 0.14
N GLU A 85 -0.51 -16.32 0.98
CA GLU A 85 -0.72 -16.13 2.40
C GLU A 85 0.46 -16.68 3.22
N ARG A 86 0.68 -16.07 4.38
CA ARG A 86 1.63 -16.55 5.38
C ARG A 86 0.95 -16.61 6.74
N GLY A 87 1.15 -17.72 7.43
CA GLY A 87 0.73 -17.91 8.83
C GLY A 87 1.53 -17.04 9.80
N ALA A 88 1.29 -17.20 11.09
CA ALA A 88 1.89 -16.38 12.15
C ALA A 88 3.40 -16.15 11.99
N HIS A 89 3.86 -14.94 12.31
CA HIS A 89 5.27 -14.58 12.26
C HIS A 89 5.62 -13.67 13.43
N LYS A 90 6.63 -14.09 14.21
CA LYS A 90 7.18 -13.36 15.35
C LYS A 90 8.70 -13.22 15.16
N PRO A 91 9.19 -12.09 14.62
CA PRO A 91 10.61 -11.84 14.48
C PRO A 91 11.33 -11.82 15.84
N ASP A 92 12.55 -12.33 15.92
CA ASP A 92 13.33 -12.29 17.16
C ASP A 92 13.83 -10.87 17.49
N LYS A 93 14.08 -10.07 16.45
CA LYS A 93 14.65 -8.71 16.55
C LYS A 93 13.85 -7.72 15.71
N ALA A 94 14.08 -6.42 15.95
CA ALA A 94 13.60 -5.37 15.06
C ALA A 94 14.28 -5.51 13.69
N MET A 95 13.49 -5.43 12.62
CA MET A 95 13.92 -5.62 11.24
C MET A 95 13.58 -4.39 10.40
N SER A 96 14.44 -4.10 9.44
CA SER A 96 14.19 -3.10 8.39
C SER A 96 13.15 -3.62 7.40
N PHE A 97 12.61 -2.71 6.58
CA PHE A 97 11.72 -3.11 5.49
C PHE A 97 12.39 -4.12 4.54
N ALA A 98 13.69 -3.96 4.27
CA ALA A 98 14.45 -4.87 3.41
C ALA A 98 14.55 -6.28 3.98
N GLU A 99 14.81 -6.39 5.28
CA GLU A 99 14.85 -7.68 6.00
C GLU A 99 13.48 -8.37 5.97
N TYR A 100 12.38 -7.62 6.16
CA TYR A 100 11.04 -8.17 6.01
C TYR A 100 10.71 -8.59 4.57
N LEU A 101 11.07 -7.78 3.58
CA LEU A 101 10.81 -8.10 2.18
C LEU A 101 11.54 -9.38 1.77
N ALA A 102 12.81 -9.53 2.13
CA ALA A 102 13.57 -10.75 1.84
C ALA A 102 12.98 -12.00 2.51
N TYR A 103 12.35 -11.85 3.68
CA TYR A 103 11.65 -12.95 4.35
C TYR A 103 10.36 -13.36 3.64
N TYR A 104 9.58 -12.38 3.20
CA TYR A 104 8.26 -12.64 2.61
C TYR A 104 8.30 -12.92 1.10
N ASP A 105 9.28 -12.38 0.39
CA ASP A 105 9.52 -12.57 -1.04
C ASP A 105 10.95 -13.10 -1.26
N PRO A 106 11.21 -14.36 -0.89
CA PRO A 106 12.54 -14.96 -1.03
C PRO A 106 12.93 -15.17 -2.49
N GLU A 107 11.96 -15.20 -3.40
CA GLU A 107 12.17 -15.31 -4.85
C GLU A 107 12.61 -13.98 -5.48
N HIS A 108 12.59 -12.89 -4.70
CA HIS A 108 12.90 -11.54 -5.17
C HIS A 108 12.03 -11.12 -6.37
N SER A 109 10.78 -11.60 -6.40
CA SER A 109 9.78 -11.21 -7.39
C SER A 109 9.45 -9.70 -7.31
N VAL A 110 9.71 -9.10 -6.14
CA VAL A 110 9.63 -7.68 -5.85
C VAL A 110 11.02 -7.13 -5.61
N THR A 111 11.40 -6.21 -6.49
CA THR A 111 12.61 -5.43 -6.28
C THR A 111 12.38 -4.42 -5.15
N LEU A 112 13.41 -4.16 -4.32
CA LEU A 112 13.42 -3.09 -3.31
C LEU A 112 14.11 -1.82 -3.79
N GLY A 113 13.62 -0.72 -3.27
CA GLY A 113 13.90 0.62 -3.70
C GLY A 113 14.75 1.61 -3.01
N ILE A 114 14.58 2.86 -3.48
CA ILE A 114 14.77 4.03 -2.62
C ILE A 114 13.87 3.82 -1.40
N ASN A 115 14.52 3.48 -0.29
CA ASN A 115 13.92 3.20 0.98
C ASN A 115 14.23 4.38 1.93
N GLN A 116 13.26 5.29 2.06
CA GLN A 116 13.37 6.49 2.88
C GLN A 116 13.40 6.21 4.40
N VAL A 117 13.13 4.97 4.78
CA VAL A 117 13.15 4.47 6.16
C VAL A 117 14.19 3.35 6.30
N SER A 118 15.26 3.41 5.49
CA SER A 118 16.32 2.39 5.46
C SER A 118 17.14 2.32 6.74
N ASP A 119 17.24 3.44 7.45
CA ASP A 119 17.82 3.57 8.79
C ASP A 119 16.91 3.01 9.89
N LYS A 120 15.63 2.77 9.58
CA LYS A 120 14.63 2.38 10.57
C LYS A 120 14.44 0.88 10.63
N LYS A 121 14.13 0.44 11.85
CA LYS A 121 13.75 -0.94 12.13
C LYS A 121 12.54 -0.96 13.05
N ILE A 122 11.66 -1.93 12.85
CA ILE A 122 10.51 -2.16 13.72
C ILE A 122 10.39 -3.65 14.01
N LYS A 123 9.80 -3.98 15.16
CA LYS A 123 9.42 -5.34 15.52
C LYS A 123 7.91 -5.44 15.47
N LEU A 124 7.39 -5.95 14.36
CA LEU A 124 5.99 -6.28 14.17
C LEU A 124 5.77 -7.80 14.28
N GLU A 125 4.67 -8.18 14.91
CA GLU A 125 4.24 -9.55 15.13
C GLU A 125 2.85 -9.76 14.52
N TRP A 126 2.63 -10.92 13.90
CA TRP A 126 1.34 -11.34 13.36
C TRP A 126 0.95 -12.68 13.95
N THR A 127 -0.27 -12.76 14.50
CA THR A 127 -0.83 -13.98 15.09
C THR A 127 -1.79 -14.71 14.15
N SER A 128 -2.29 -14.03 13.12
CA SER A 128 -3.21 -14.55 12.08
C SER A 128 -2.49 -14.89 10.78
N THR A 129 -3.17 -15.67 9.94
CA THR A 129 -2.83 -15.79 8.52
C THR A 129 -3.32 -14.56 7.78
N ASP A 130 -2.44 -13.94 7.00
CA ASP A 130 -2.75 -12.81 6.15
C ASP A 130 -1.97 -12.94 4.84
N THR A 131 -2.39 -12.19 3.82
CA THR A 131 -1.63 -12.11 2.57
C THR A 131 -0.27 -11.46 2.82
N ILE A 132 0.75 -11.90 2.08
CA ILE A 132 2.09 -11.31 2.12
C ILE A 132 2.01 -9.80 1.85
N LEU A 133 1.16 -9.39 0.91
CA LEU A 133 0.98 -7.98 0.63
C LEU A 133 0.43 -7.19 1.81
N ALA A 134 -0.59 -7.70 2.51
CA ALA A 134 -1.16 -7.02 3.68
C ALA A 134 -0.08 -6.81 4.76
N ARG A 135 0.81 -7.79 4.93
CA ARG A 135 1.94 -7.70 5.86
C ARG A 135 2.96 -6.65 5.43
N LEU A 136 3.44 -6.70 4.19
CA LEU A 136 4.38 -5.70 3.67
C LEU A 136 3.81 -4.27 3.77
N PHE A 137 2.52 -4.09 3.51
CA PHE A 137 1.83 -2.82 3.68
C PHE A 137 1.83 -2.34 5.14
N SER A 138 1.51 -3.24 6.08
CA SER A 138 1.52 -2.91 7.52
C SER A 138 2.92 -2.49 7.99
N ILE A 139 3.98 -3.14 7.50
CA ILE A 139 5.37 -2.81 7.81
C ILE A 139 5.73 -1.43 7.28
N ALA A 140 5.45 -1.15 6.01
CA ALA A 140 5.71 0.16 5.39
C ALA A 140 4.99 1.29 6.14
N THR A 141 3.73 1.06 6.50
CA THR A 141 2.91 2.03 7.24
C THR A 141 3.51 2.31 8.61
N ALA A 142 3.87 1.28 9.37
CA ALA A 142 4.40 1.45 10.73
C ALA A 142 5.79 2.15 10.72
N LEU A 143 6.67 1.77 9.79
CA LEU A 143 7.96 2.44 9.63
C LEU A 143 7.80 3.90 9.22
N THR A 144 6.84 4.22 8.36
CA THR A 144 6.57 5.61 7.96
C THR A 144 5.92 6.43 9.07
N GLN A 145 4.98 5.86 9.83
CA GLN A 145 4.38 6.57 10.98
C GLN A 145 5.42 6.91 12.05
N SER A 146 6.42 6.05 12.26
CA SER A 146 7.55 6.36 13.16
C SER A 146 8.39 7.56 12.70
N LEU A 147 8.28 7.99 11.43
CA LEU A 147 8.91 9.22 10.94
C LEU A 147 8.22 10.47 11.46
N ASN A 148 6.89 10.46 11.49
CA ASN A 148 6.11 11.64 11.87
C ASN A 148 6.13 11.92 13.37
N LEU A 149 6.52 10.94 14.21
CA LEU A 149 6.65 11.11 15.66
C LEU A 149 7.99 11.73 16.10
N LEU A 150 8.99 11.78 15.21
CA LEU A 150 10.32 12.34 15.50
C LEU A 150 10.47 13.80 15.04
N GLN A 151 9.39 14.41 14.53
CA GLN A 151 9.36 15.79 14.05
C GLN A 151 8.49 16.73 14.91
N ASN A 152 8.08 16.28 16.11
CA ASN A 152 7.35 17.09 17.10
C ASN A 152 8.18 17.32 18.35
#